data_AF-A0A1S6H5B4-F1
#
_entry.id   AF-A0A1S6H5B4-F1
#
_cell.length_a   1.000
_cell.length_b   1.000
_cell.length_c   1.000
_cell.angle_alpha   90.00
_cell.angle_beta   90.00
_cell.angle_gamma   90.00
#
_symmetry.space_group_name_H-M   'P 1'
#
loop_
_entity.id
_entity.type
_entity.pdbx_description
1 polymer ?
#
loop_
_entity_poly.entity_id
_entity_poly.type
_entity_poly.pdbx_seq_one_letter_code
_entity_poly.pdbx_strand_id
1 'polypeptide(L)'
;MPEQPIPTPTSQPPAAKPASPAGGASAGKGEKKWLLWGLIGFTVILLITAVVLFLQLRKPAEEPAPRVRPTPTPAIPPVQEVTGAGVCETTFTVTGPTCTGVTIDPTGTSVSAGDDRELTAEVTGGSGTYTHEWTITSDGADEGDLSSTTANPTTWTAPGSLDESQSWTITDTITDAVGEDITTSCSVILNFTGLVACFDTCDTDLDCEEGLSCTDVAGTFRCVDANCPEDVDCSCADASPSPSPSVSPSPGVSPSPTPPGITQASPSPRVAQPELPEAGFSAPLVIGVAGGILLVILGLLF
;
A
#
# COMPACT_ATOMS: atom_id res chain seq x y z
N MET A 1 -3.74 -43.74 42.52
CA MET A 1 -4.83 -43.35 41.61
C MET A 1 -4.32 -42.12 40.86
N PRO A 2 -3.91 -42.23 39.59
CA PRO A 2 -3.45 -41.08 38.81
C PRO A 2 -4.64 -40.43 38.10
N GLU A 3 -4.82 -39.13 38.27
CA GLU A 3 -5.75 -38.32 37.49
C GLU A 3 -4.92 -37.64 36.38
N GLN A 4 -5.16 -38.04 35.13
CA GLN A 4 -4.45 -37.52 33.96
C GLN A 4 -5.00 -36.13 33.57
N PRO A 5 -4.13 -35.17 33.19
CA PRO A 5 -4.57 -33.97 32.49
C PRO A 5 -4.86 -34.27 31.01
N ILE A 6 -5.96 -33.68 30.55
CA ILE A 6 -6.56 -33.75 29.21
C ILE A 6 -5.64 -33.05 28.18
N PRO A 7 -5.34 -33.64 27.00
CA PRO A 7 -4.65 -32.93 25.93
C PRO A 7 -5.61 -32.02 25.14
N THR A 8 -5.29 -30.73 25.10
CA THR A 8 -5.91 -29.73 24.21
C THR A 8 -5.54 -30.03 22.74
N PRO A 9 -6.49 -29.95 21.78
CA PRO A 9 -6.20 -30.24 20.38
C PRO A 9 -5.37 -29.13 19.72
N THR A 10 -4.26 -29.55 19.11
CA THR A 10 -3.41 -28.79 18.19
C THR A 10 -4.23 -28.28 17.00
N SER A 11 -4.28 -26.95 16.82
CA SER A 11 -4.85 -26.33 15.62
C SER A 11 -3.89 -26.54 14.45
N GLN A 12 -4.31 -27.36 13.48
CA GLN A 12 -3.57 -27.68 12.26
C GLN A 12 -3.93 -26.68 11.15
N PRO A 13 -2.97 -26.17 10.35
CA PRO A 13 -3.25 -25.23 9.27
C PRO A 13 -4.12 -25.85 8.16
N PRO A 14 -4.91 -25.05 7.42
CA PRO A 14 -5.82 -25.57 6.40
C PRO A 14 -5.04 -26.20 5.24
N ALA A 15 -5.22 -27.51 5.08
CA ALA A 15 -4.74 -28.25 3.92
C ALA A 15 -5.41 -27.75 2.64
N ALA A 16 -4.57 -27.43 1.65
CA ALA A 16 -4.98 -27.13 0.29
C ALA A 16 -5.87 -28.26 -0.27
N LYS A 17 -7.06 -27.87 -0.75
CA LYS A 17 -8.04 -28.74 -1.39
C LYS A 17 -7.49 -29.25 -2.72
N PRO A 18 -7.27 -30.56 -2.91
CA PRO A 18 -6.96 -31.08 -4.24
C PRO A 18 -8.20 -30.99 -5.13
N ALA A 19 -7.99 -30.51 -6.35
CA ALA A 19 -8.97 -30.50 -7.43
C ALA A 19 -9.53 -31.92 -7.64
N SER A 20 -10.85 -32.06 -7.52
CA SER A 20 -11.55 -33.30 -7.79
C SER A 20 -11.67 -33.50 -9.30
N PRO A 21 -11.17 -34.61 -9.88
CA PRO A 21 -11.46 -34.97 -11.25
C PRO A 21 -12.88 -35.52 -11.38
N ALA A 22 -13.40 -35.33 -12.60
CA ALA A 22 -14.74 -35.66 -13.07
C ALA A 22 -15.24 -37.03 -12.62
N GLY A 23 -16.47 -37.05 -12.12
CA GLY A 23 -17.23 -38.25 -11.80
C GLY A 23 -17.45 -39.11 -13.05
N GLY A 24 -16.81 -40.28 -13.07
CA GLY A 24 -17.18 -41.38 -13.93
C GLY A 24 -18.50 -41.97 -13.45
N ALA A 25 -19.59 -41.67 -14.16
CA ALA A 25 -20.88 -42.30 -13.93
C ALA A 25 -20.83 -43.76 -14.40
N SER A 26 -20.96 -44.64 -13.41
CA SER A 26 -21.15 -46.09 -13.51
C SER A 26 -22.37 -46.42 -14.39
N ALA A 27 -22.13 -47.11 -15.50
CA ALA A 27 -23.16 -47.70 -16.32
C ALA A 27 -23.74 -48.94 -15.61
N GLY A 28 -24.92 -48.78 -15.02
CA GLY A 28 -25.62 -49.85 -14.32
C GLY A 28 -27.13 -49.74 -14.46
N LYS A 29 -27.67 -50.39 -15.50
CA LYS A 29 -28.99 -51.04 -15.53
C LYS A 29 -30.19 -50.18 -15.08
N GLY A 30 -30.69 -49.35 -15.99
CA GLY A 30 -31.93 -48.57 -15.81
C GLY A 30 -32.57 -48.11 -17.13
N GLU A 31 -32.41 -48.89 -18.19
CA GLU A 31 -32.51 -48.46 -19.60
C GLU A 31 -33.90 -48.01 -20.07
N LYS A 32 -34.96 -48.20 -19.27
CA LYS A 32 -36.32 -47.76 -19.65
C LYS A 32 -36.78 -46.51 -18.91
N LYS A 33 -36.27 -46.24 -17.70
CA LYS A 33 -36.68 -45.07 -16.92
C LYS A 33 -35.95 -43.81 -17.38
N TRP A 34 -34.65 -43.88 -17.66
CA TRP A 34 -33.86 -42.72 -18.10
C TRP A 34 -34.34 -42.16 -19.47
N LEU A 35 -34.69 -43.04 -20.41
CA LEU A 35 -35.32 -42.67 -21.69
C LEU A 35 -36.72 -42.05 -21.50
N LEU A 36 -37.50 -42.52 -20.52
CA LEU A 36 -38.84 -41.98 -20.26
C LEU A 36 -38.77 -40.55 -19.68
N TRP A 37 -37.85 -40.29 -18.74
CA TRP A 37 -37.64 -38.94 -18.19
C TRP A 37 -37.05 -37.98 -19.23
N GLY A 38 -36.17 -38.47 -20.11
CA GLY A 38 -35.67 -37.69 -21.26
C GLY A 38 -36.78 -37.33 -22.26
N LEU A 39 -37.67 -38.27 -22.56
CA LEU A 39 -38.82 -38.04 -23.46
C LEU A 39 -39.80 -37.02 -22.86
N ILE A 40 -40.07 -37.09 -21.55
CA ILE A 40 -40.94 -36.14 -20.85
C ILE A 40 -40.31 -34.74 -20.84
N GLY A 41 -39.01 -34.62 -20.59
CA GLY A 41 -38.31 -33.34 -20.67
C GLY A 41 -38.37 -32.74 -22.07
N PHE A 42 -38.16 -33.55 -23.11
CA PHE A 42 -38.21 -33.10 -24.50
C PHE A 42 -39.62 -32.68 -24.93
N THR A 43 -40.67 -33.39 -24.50
CA THR A 43 -42.06 -33.00 -24.81
C THR A 43 -42.47 -31.72 -24.09
N VAL A 44 -42.02 -31.50 -22.85
CA VAL A 44 -42.25 -30.24 -22.13
C VAL A 44 -41.57 -29.08 -22.84
N ILE A 45 -40.31 -29.24 -23.28
CA ILE A 45 -39.58 -28.20 -24.03
C ILE A 45 -40.30 -27.89 -25.35
N LEU A 46 -40.71 -28.91 -26.12
CA LEU A 46 -41.45 -28.68 -27.37
C LEU A 46 -42.79 -27.98 -27.15
N LEU A 47 -43.51 -28.29 -26.06
CA LEU A 47 -44.75 -27.58 -25.72
C LEU A 47 -44.50 -26.13 -25.34
N ILE A 48 -43.45 -25.83 -24.56
CA ILE A 48 -43.09 -24.45 -24.22
C ILE A 48 -42.72 -23.67 -25.48
N THR A 49 -41.88 -24.23 -26.35
CA THR A 49 -41.49 -23.59 -27.62
C THR A 49 -42.70 -23.32 -28.51
N ALA A 50 -43.64 -24.28 -28.59
CA ALA A 50 -44.89 -24.10 -29.34
C ALA A 50 -45.79 -23.00 -28.74
N VAL A 51 -45.89 -22.91 -27.41
CA VAL A 51 -46.65 -21.85 -26.72
C VAL A 51 -46.00 -20.48 -26.96
N VAL A 52 -44.66 -20.38 -26.87
CA VAL A 52 -43.94 -19.13 -27.15
C VAL A 52 -44.14 -18.70 -28.61
N LEU A 53 -44.03 -19.62 -29.57
CA LEU A 53 -44.27 -19.32 -30.98
C LEU A 53 -45.72 -18.84 -31.21
N PHE A 54 -46.67 -19.48 -30.53
CA PHE A 54 -48.08 -19.12 -30.60
C PHE A 54 -48.37 -17.74 -30.00
N LEU A 55 -47.71 -17.38 -28.89
CA LEU A 55 -47.82 -16.04 -28.30
C LEU A 55 -47.16 -14.98 -29.19
N GLN A 56 -46.02 -15.29 -29.82
CA GLN A 56 -45.37 -14.38 -30.77
C GLN A 56 -46.22 -14.14 -32.03
N LEU A 57 -46.94 -15.17 -32.52
CA LEU A 57 -47.88 -15.04 -33.64
C LEU A 57 -49.21 -14.38 -33.24
N ARG A 58 -49.53 -14.32 -31.94
CA ARG A 58 -50.72 -13.66 -31.40
C ARG A 58 -50.51 -12.23 -30.96
N LYS A 59 -49.32 -11.63 -31.18
CA LYS A 59 -49.18 -10.17 -31.07
C LYS A 59 -50.26 -9.54 -31.95
N PRO A 60 -51.29 -8.90 -31.37
CA PRO A 60 -52.35 -8.30 -32.15
C PRO A 60 -51.68 -7.28 -33.06
N ALA A 61 -52.01 -7.31 -34.35
CA ALA A 61 -51.68 -6.22 -35.24
C ALA A 61 -52.17 -4.94 -34.56
N GLU A 62 -51.26 -4.00 -34.34
CA GLU A 62 -51.57 -2.73 -33.71
C GLU A 62 -52.70 -2.09 -34.51
N GLU A 63 -53.88 -2.02 -33.89
CA GLU A 63 -55.08 -1.54 -34.54
C GLU A 63 -54.85 -0.07 -34.90
N PRO A 64 -55.08 0.34 -36.16
CA PRO A 64 -54.86 1.72 -36.56
C PRO A 64 -55.77 2.60 -35.72
N ALA A 65 -55.14 3.46 -34.90
CA ALA A 65 -55.83 4.39 -34.03
C ALA A 65 -56.98 5.10 -34.77
N PRO A 66 -58.14 5.30 -34.11
CA PRO A 66 -59.31 5.90 -34.73
C PRO A 66 -58.94 7.26 -35.32
N ARG A 67 -59.15 7.41 -36.64
CA ARG A 67 -58.87 8.64 -37.39
C ARG A 67 -59.71 9.79 -36.82
N VAL A 68 -59.07 10.63 -36.00
CA VAL A 68 -59.66 11.88 -35.53
C VAL A 68 -59.95 12.77 -36.73
N ARG A 69 -61.19 13.27 -36.83
CA ARG A 69 -61.62 14.24 -37.85
C ARG A 69 -60.72 15.48 -37.76
N PRO A 70 -60.14 15.96 -38.87
CA PRO A 70 -59.32 17.17 -38.83
C PRO A 70 -60.19 18.36 -38.40
N THR A 71 -59.90 18.86 -37.20
CA THR A 71 -60.21 20.24 -36.82
C THR A 71 -59.30 21.12 -37.67
N PRO A 72 -59.76 22.28 -38.20
CA PRO A 72 -58.88 23.18 -38.93
C PRO A 72 -57.72 23.62 -38.03
N THR A 73 -56.56 22.99 -38.25
CA THR A 73 -55.30 23.31 -37.57
C THR A 73 -54.85 24.70 -38.02
N PRO A 74 -54.49 25.61 -37.09
CA PRO A 74 -53.82 26.86 -37.42
C PRO A 74 -52.58 26.55 -38.26
N ALA A 75 -52.37 27.27 -39.37
CA ALA A 75 -51.23 27.06 -40.24
C ALA A 75 -49.91 27.17 -39.45
N ILE A 76 -49.30 26.03 -39.16
CA ILE A 76 -47.94 25.95 -38.61
C ILE A 76 -47.00 26.36 -39.74
N PRO A 77 -46.09 27.33 -39.54
CA PRO A 77 -45.13 27.69 -40.57
C PRO A 77 -44.28 26.46 -40.93
N PRO A 78 -43.86 26.32 -42.21
CA PRO A 78 -43.06 25.18 -42.63
C PRO A 78 -41.78 25.10 -41.79
N VAL A 79 -41.56 23.96 -41.14
CA VAL A 79 -40.25 23.62 -40.58
C VAL A 79 -39.31 23.47 -41.76
N GLN A 80 -38.39 24.42 -41.91
CA GLN A 80 -37.34 24.32 -42.90
C GLN A 80 -36.18 23.53 -42.31
N GLU A 81 -35.90 22.37 -42.90
CA GLU A 81 -34.69 21.61 -42.62
C GLU A 81 -33.51 22.31 -43.32
N VAL A 82 -32.63 22.93 -42.54
CA VAL A 82 -31.43 23.61 -43.05
C VAL A 82 -30.30 22.58 -43.12
N THR A 83 -30.12 21.95 -44.28
CA THR A 83 -28.91 21.19 -44.61
C THR A 83 -27.90 22.14 -45.25
N GLY A 84 -27.04 22.74 -44.43
CA GLY A 84 -25.91 23.56 -44.85
C GLY A 84 -24.59 23.02 -44.32
N ALA A 85 -23.46 23.38 -44.94
CA ALA A 85 -22.10 23.08 -44.48
C ALA A 85 -21.76 23.89 -43.19
N GLY A 86 -22.50 23.58 -42.12
CA GLY A 86 -22.53 24.29 -40.84
C GLY A 86 -23.59 23.74 -39.88
N VAL A 87 -24.25 22.61 -40.20
CA VAL A 87 -24.97 21.80 -39.21
C VAL A 87 -23.91 21.35 -38.19
N CYS A 88 -23.94 21.99 -37.04
CA CYS A 88 -22.89 21.93 -36.04
C CYS A 88 -22.65 20.49 -35.57
N GLU A 89 -21.46 19.95 -35.82
CA GLU A 89 -20.85 19.00 -34.88
C GLU A 89 -20.70 19.75 -33.55
N THR A 90 -21.69 19.64 -32.67
CA THR A 90 -21.48 19.97 -31.26
C THR A 90 -20.87 18.74 -30.60
N THR A 91 -19.55 18.64 -30.65
CA THR A 91 -18.82 17.78 -29.72
C THR A 91 -18.85 18.45 -28.35
N PHE A 92 -19.54 17.81 -27.40
CA PHE A 92 -19.36 18.11 -25.98
C PHE A 92 -18.42 17.05 -25.42
N THR A 93 -17.33 17.45 -24.79
CA THR A 93 -16.43 16.53 -24.10
C THR A 93 -16.96 16.33 -22.69
N VAL A 94 -17.32 15.08 -22.35
CA VAL A 94 -17.53 14.70 -20.96
C VAL A 94 -16.14 14.60 -20.32
N THR A 95 -15.84 15.49 -19.38
CA THR A 95 -14.59 15.44 -18.61
C THR A 95 -14.81 14.53 -17.41
N GLY A 96 -14.12 13.38 -17.37
CA GLY A 96 -14.17 12.46 -16.24
C GLY A 96 -13.44 12.97 -14.99
N PRO A 97 -13.46 12.19 -13.89
CA PRO A 97 -12.72 12.52 -12.68
C PRO A 97 -11.21 12.56 -12.94
N THR A 98 -10.52 13.41 -12.20
CA THR A 98 -9.05 13.50 -12.15
C THR A 98 -8.63 13.56 -10.70
N CYS A 99 -7.80 12.60 -10.25
CA CYS A 99 -7.17 12.71 -8.94
C CYS A 99 -5.98 13.68 -9.01
N THR A 100 -5.97 14.67 -8.14
CA THR A 100 -4.92 15.70 -8.07
C THR A 100 -3.82 15.32 -7.08
N GLY A 101 -4.14 14.45 -6.12
CA GLY A 101 -3.20 13.95 -5.12
C GLY A 101 -3.93 13.33 -3.93
N VAL A 102 -3.15 12.87 -2.96
CA VAL A 102 -3.63 12.41 -1.66
C VAL A 102 -3.07 13.35 -0.60
N THR A 103 -3.94 13.93 0.22
CA THR A 103 -3.53 14.69 1.41
C THR A 103 -3.43 13.73 2.60
N ILE A 104 -2.46 13.99 3.48
CA ILE A 104 -2.19 13.18 4.67
C ILE A 104 -2.28 14.06 5.91
N ASP A 105 -2.97 13.57 6.95
CA ASP A 105 -2.96 14.14 8.29
C ASP A 105 -2.56 13.07 9.34
N PRO A 106 -1.59 13.34 10.23
CA PRO A 106 -0.69 14.49 10.24
C PRO A 106 0.20 14.57 8.99
N THR A 107 0.50 15.79 8.55
CA THR A 107 1.32 16.03 7.34
C THR A 107 2.75 15.54 7.52
N GLY A 108 3.28 14.86 6.50
CA GLY A 108 4.66 14.36 6.48
C GLY A 108 4.72 12.97 5.86
N THR A 109 5.92 12.55 5.47
CA THR A 109 6.16 11.22 4.86
C THR A 109 6.98 10.29 5.76
N SER A 110 7.43 10.78 6.91
CA SER A 110 8.09 9.98 7.94
C SER A 110 7.01 9.31 8.79
N VAL A 111 7.17 8.02 9.07
CA VAL A 111 6.25 7.25 9.90
C VAL A 111 7.02 6.39 10.89
N SER A 112 6.41 6.15 12.04
CA SER A 112 6.93 5.29 13.11
C SER A 112 5.99 4.08 13.30
N ALA A 113 6.41 3.10 14.10
CA ALA A 113 5.62 1.87 14.28
C ALA A 113 4.25 2.18 14.90
N GLY A 114 3.17 1.65 14.31
CA GLY A 114 1.81 1.89 14.80
C GLY A 114 1.26 3.31 14.55
N ASP A 115 1.94 4.14 13.77
CA ASP A 115 1.44 5.47 13.39
C ASP A 115 0.11 5.39 12.64
N ASP A 116 -0.82 6.27 12.99
CA ASP A 116 -2.06 6.48 12.24
C ASP A 116 -1.94 7.68 11.29
N ARG A 117 -2.39 7.52 10.03
CA ARG A 117 -2.45 8.56 9.00
C ARG A 117 -3.83 8.60 8.36
N GLU A 118 -4.52 9.73 8.47
CA GLU A 118 -5.74 9.98 7.69
C GLU A 118 -5.35 10.39 6.27
N LEU A 119 -5.93 9.71 5.29
CA LEU A 119 -5.68 9.87 3.86
C LEU A 119 -6.95 10.38 3.20
N THR A 120 -6.83 11.48 2.46
CA THR A 120 -7.94 12.04 1.67
C THR A 120 -7.50 12.20 0.22
N ALA A 121 -8.21 11.56 -0.70
CA ALA A 121 -7.99 11.73 -2.14
C ALA A 121 -8.68 13.01 -2.64
N GLU A 122 -7.91 13.85 -3.33
CA GLU A 122 -8.36 15.13 -3.89
C GLU A 122 -8.82 14.94 -5.33
N VAL A 123 -10.14 14.88 -5.54
CA VAL A 123 -10.74 14.63 -6.85
C VAL A 123 -11.28 15.93 -7.46
N THR A 124 -10.97 16.17 -8.73
CA THR A 124 -11.51 17.30 -9.51
C THR A 124 -12.09 16.81 -10.84
N GLY A 125 -12.99 17.61 -11.45
CA GLY A 125 -13.68 17.21 -12.69
C GLY A 125 -14.74 16.14 -12.46
N GLY A 126 -15.43 15.70 -13.53
CA GLY A 126 -16.60 14.82 -13.41
C GLY A 126 -17.85 15.55 -12.91
N SER A 127 -19.01 14.89 -13.06
CA SER A 127 -20.30 15.38 -12.55
C SER A 127 -21.10 14.29 -11.81
N GLY A 128 -20.50 13.12 -11.65
CA GLY A 128 -21.07 11.93 -11.02
C GLY A 128 -20.58 11.71 -9.59
N THR A 129 -21.17 10.71 -8.95
CA THR A 129 -20.62 10.12 -7.73
C THR A 129 -19.44 9.22 -8.08
N TYR A 130 -18.39 9.24 -7.27
CA TYR A 130 -17.22 8.40 -7.48
C TYR A 130 -17.19 7.22 -6.50
N THR A 131 -16.60 6.12 -6.93
CA THR A 131 -16.19 5.02 -6.06
C THR A 131 -14.68 5.08 -5.86
N HIS A 132 -14.24 4.90 -4.61
CA HIS A 132 -12.84 4.85 -4.23
C HIS A 132 -12.41 3.40 -4.02
N GLU A 133 -11.16 3.11 -4.33
CA GLU A 133 -10.53 1.81 -4.12
C GLU A 133 -9.07 2.04 -3.70
N TRP A 134 -8.84 1.97 -2.39
CA TRP A 134 -7.54 2.14 -1.78
C TRP A 134 -6.77 0.83 -1.76
N THR A 135 -5.50 0.90 -2.12
CA THR A 135 -4.54 -0.21 -2.10
C THR A 135 -3.25 0.24 -1.44
N ILE A 136 -2.61 -0.66 -0.69
CA ILE A 136 -1.29 -0.45 -0.10
C ILE A 136 -0.33 -1.45 -0.74
N THR A 137 0.88 -1.00 -1.04
CA THR A 137 2.01 -1.86 -1.33
C THR A 137 3.18 -1.45 -0.45
N SER A 138 3.83 -2.42 0.19
CA SER A 138 5.06 -2.23 0.96
C SER A 138 6.25 -2.91 0.28
N ASP A 139 7.45 -2.38 0.46
CA ASP A 139 8.70 -3.08 0.10
C ASP A 139 9.20 -4.06 1.19
N GLY A 140 8.57 -4.06 2.36
CA GLY A 140 8.83 -5.01 3.43
C GLY A 140 7.71 -6.03 3.63
N ALA A 141 7.68 -6.65 4.82
CA ALA A 141 6.86 -7.84 5.07
C ALA A 141 5.40 -7.54 5.47
N ASP A 142 5.10 -6.31 5.91
CA ASP A 142 3.79 -5.94 6.44
C ASP A 142 3.34 -4.60 5.84
N GLU A 143 2.16 -4.59 5.23
CA GLU A 143 1.57 -3.40 4.61
C GLU A 143 0.88 -2.45 5.61
N GLY A 144 0.65 -2.90 6.86
CA GLY A 144 -0.24 -2.22 7.79
C GLY A 144 -1.71 -2.38 7.40
N ASP A 145 -2.57 -1.61 8.05
CA ASP A 145 -4.03 -1.77 7.93
C ASP A 145 -4.72 -0.50 7.43
N LEU A 146 -5.73 -0.67 6.54
CA LEU A 146 -6.68 0.39 6.20
C LEU A 146 -7.99 0.18 6.96
N SER A 147 -8.48 1.23 7.60
CA SER A 147 -9.81 1.26 8.24
C SER A 147 -10.96 1.03 7.24
N SER A 148 -10.77 1.41 5.97
CA SER A 148 -11.68 1.11 4.86
C SER A 148 -10.94 1.18 3.53
N THR A 149 -11.24 0.27 2.61
CA THR A 149 -10.69 0.30 1.24
C THR A 149 -11.55 1.13 0.27
N THR A 150 -12.71 1.63 0.69
CA THR A 150 -13.66 2.32 -0.21
C THR A 150 -14.15 3.68 0.30
N ALA A 151 -13.73 4.08 1.50
CA ALA A 151 -14.08 5.38 2.07
C ALA A 151 -13.09 6.47 1.65
N ASN A 152 -13.56 7.71 1.57
CA ASN A 152 -12.72 8.90 1.45
C ASN A 152 -13.31 9.98 2.38
N PRO A 153 -12.63 10.36 3.48
CA PRO A 153 -11.30 9.91 3.91
C PRO A 153 -11.25 8.47 4.43
N THR A 154 -10.03 7.92 4.56
CA THR A 154 -9.73 6.63 5.22
C THR A 154 -8.48 6.76 6.10
N THR A 155 -8.37 5.97 7.17
CA THR A 155 -7.15 5.91 8.00
C THR A 155 -6.31 4.69 7.62
N TRP A 156 -5.01 4.91 7.43
CA TRP A 156 -3.97 3.88 7.38
C TRP A 156 -3.23 3.82 8.73
N THR A 157 -2.99 2.62 9.23
CA THR A 157 -2.22 2.36 10.45
C THR A 157 -0.96 1.58 10.08
N ALA A 158 0.20 2.12 10.42
CA ALA A 158 1.49 1.46 10.21
C ALA A 158 1.59 0.15 11.02
N PRO A 159 2.39 -0.83 10.59
CA PRO A 159 2.66 -2.02 11.38
C PRO A 159 3.15 -1.69 12.79
N GLY A 160 2.72 -2.46 13.79
CA GLY A 160 3.07 -2.23 15.20
C GLY A 160 4.53 -2.54 15.57
N SER A 161 5.29 -3.15 14.66
CA SER A 161 6.71 -3.45 14.82
C SER A 161 7.42 -3.24 13.48
N LEU A 162 8.52 -2.48 13.51
CA LEU A 162 9.34 -2.16 12.33
C LEU A 162 10.81 -2.34 12.69
N ASP A 163 11.45 -3.33 12.09
CA ASP A 163 12.84 -3.71 12.43
C ASP A 163 13.86 -3.27 11.37
N GLU A 164 13.39 -2.85 10.19
CA GLU A 164 14.21 -2.42 9.06
C GLU A 164 13.54 -1.26 8.33
N SER A 165 14.33 -0.46 7.62
CA SER A 165 13.79 0.63 6.79
C SER A 165 12.79 0.08 5.77
N GLN A 166 11.65 0.77 5.62
CA GLN A 166 10.54 0.31 4.79
C GLN A 166 9.81 1.51 4.15
N SER A 167 9.22 1.31 2.98
CA SER A 167 8.39 2.28 2.30
C SER A 167 7.03 1.69 1.90
N TRP A 168 5.98 2.49 2.09
CA TRP A 168 4.62 2.16 1.69
C TRP A 168 4.17 3.11 0.59
N THR A 169 3.70 2.54 -0.52
CA THR A 169 2.97 3.29 -1.55
C THR A 169 1.48 3.00 -1.38
N ILE A 170 0.72 4.05 -1.08
CA ILE A 170 -0.73 3.97 -0.91
C ILE A 170 -1.38 4.65 -2.10
N THR A 171 -2.24 3.93 -2.81
CA THR A 171 -2.86 4.39 -4.07
C THR A 171 -4.37 4.34 -3.94
N ASP A 172 -5.05 5.44 -4.27
CA ASP A 172 -6.50 5.47 -4.48
C ASP A 172 -6.81 5.37 -5.97
N THR A 173 -7.73 4.47 -6.31
CA THR A 173 -8.29 4.33 -7.65
C THR A 173 -9.72 4.81 -7.64
N ILE A 174 -9.96 5.93 -8.32
CA ILE A 174 -11.27 6.57 -8.39
C ILE A 174 -11.94 6.21 -9.71
N THR A 175 -13.13 5.66 -9.64
CA THR A 175 -13.95 5.30 -10.81
C THR A 175 -15.26 6.07 -10.79
N ASP A 176 -15.65 6.64 -11.92
CA ASP A 176 -16.96 7.28 -12.08
C ASP A 176 -18.07 6.22 -12.04
N ALA A 177 -19.10 6.41 -11.21
CA ALA A 177 -20.19 5.47 -11.06
C ALA A 177 -21.20 5.47 -12.22
N VAL A 178 -21.12 6.40 -13.19
CA VAL A 178 -22.09 6.50 -14.30
C VAL A 178 -21.43 6.61 -15.68
N GLY A 179 -21.79 5.65 -16.54
CA GLY A 179 -21.94 5.86 -17.99
C GLY A 179 -20.76 5.46 -18.87
N GLU A 180 -19.53 5.59 -18.37
CA GLU A 180 -18.31 5.09 -19.02
C GLU A 180 -17.27 4.99 -17.90
N ASP A 181 -16.68 3.81 -17.67
CA ASP A 181 -15.74 3.57 -16.56
C ASP A 181 -14.47 4.42 -16.80
N ILE A 182 -14.50 5.69 -16.38
CA ILE A 182 -13.34 6.56 -16.36
C ILE A 182 -12.68 6.37 -15.01
N THR A 183 -11.49 5.78 -15.04
CA THR A 183 -10.66 5.53 -13.87
C THR A 183 -9.48 6.49 -13.84
N THR A 184 -9.23 7.08 -12.67
CA THR A 184 -8.05 7.88 -12.37
C THR A 184 -7.43 7.38 -11.08
N SER A 185 -6.14 7.61 -10.88
CA SER A 185 -5.47 7.23 -9.64
C SER A 185 -4.46 8.27 -9.20
N CYS A 186 -4.19 8.27 -7.91
CA CYS A 186 -3.18 9.07 -7.24
C CYS A 186 -2.56 8.25 -6.12
N SER A 187 -1.31 8.54 -5.82
CA SER A 187 -0.57 7.83 -4.79
C SER A 187 0.20 8.77 -3.87
N VAL A 188 0.50 8.24 -2.69
CA VAL A 188 1.41 8.87 -1.73
C VAL A 188 2.37 7.84 -1.18
N ILE A 189 3.56 8.30 -0.78
CA ILE A 189 4.63 7.44 -0.27
C ILE A 189 4.94 7.84 1.17
N LEU A 190 4.89 6.85 2.06
CA LEU A 190 5.29 6.94 3.45
C LEU A 190 6.56 6.10 3.66
N ASN A 191 7.43 6.53 4.56
CA ASN A 191 8.75 5.92 4.74
C ASN A 191 9.08 5.82 6.22
N PHE A 192 9.61 4.67 6.60
CA PHE A 192 10.30 4.44 7.85
C PHE A 192 11.78 4.26 7.54
N THR A 193 12.65 5.06 8.15
CA THR A 193 14.09 5.04 7.88
C THR A 193 14.88 4.12 8.81
N GLY A 194 14.21 3.28 9.60
CA GLY A 194 14.83 2.47 10.64
C GLY A 194 14.76 3.15 12.01
N LEU A 195 15.08 2.39 13.07
CA LEU A 195 15.13 2.88 14.44
C LEU A 195 16.33 3.81 14.63
N VAL A 196 16.10 4.91 15.33
CA VAL A 196 17.09 5.91 15.71
C VAL A 196 17.91 5.38 16.89
N ALA A 197 19.23 5.40 16.76
CA ALA A 197 20.15 4.82 17.74
C ALA A 197 20.33 5.75 18.96
N CYS A 198 21.06 5.25 19.96
CA CYS A 198 21.40 6.03 21.14
C CYS A 198 22.01 7.39 20.80
N PHE A 199 21.54 8.42 21.50
CA PHE A 199 21.96 9.82 21.42
C PHE A 199 21.69 10.52 20.09
N ASP A 200 21.10 9.84 19.11
CA ASP A 200 20.59 10.47 17.90
C ASP A 200 19.32 11.27 18.19
N THR A 201 19.00 12.20 17.29
CA THR A 201 17.85 13.10 17.43
C THR A 201 16.55 12.37 17.12
N CYS A 202 15.53 12.61 17.93
CA CYS A 202 14.19 12.02 17.81
C CYS A 202 13.12 13.09 17.99
N ASP A 203 11.91 12.80 17.51
CA ASP A 203 10.73 13.64 17.74
C ASP A 203 9.78 12.97 18.76
N THR A 204 9.70 11.64 18.77
CA THR A 204 8.88 10.84 19.69
C THR A 204 9.61 9.58 20.16
N ASP A 205 9.11 8.95 21.24
CA ASP A 205 9.66 7.70 21.77
C ASP A 205 9.67 6.54 20.74
N LEU A 206 8.78 6.58 19.76
CA LEU A 206 8.65 5.53 18.74
C LEU A 206 9.74 5.59 17.67
N ASP A 207 10.45 6.71 17.58
CA ASP A 207 11.57 6.84 16.65
C ASP A 207 12.79 6.08 17.17
N CYS A 208 12.88 5.86 18.49
CA CYS A 208 14.04 5.30 19.15
C CYS A 208 14.07 3.78 19.13
N GLU A 209 15.27 3.19 19.08
CA GLU A 209 15.48 1.75 19.28
C GLU A 209 14.81 1.23 20.58
N GLU A 210 14.39 -0.03 20.59
CA GLU A 210 13.76 -0.64 21.77
C GLU A 210 14.58 -0.42 23.04
N GLY A 211 13.93 0.06 24.10
CA GLY A 211 14.58 0.34 25.39
C GLY A 211 15.10 1.77 25.55
N LEU A 212 15.03 2.59 24.50
CA LEU A 212 15.35 4.02 24.56
C LEU A 212 14.07 4.86 24.63
N SER A 213 14.20 6.10 25.10
CA SER A 213 13.12 7.07 25.16
C SER A 213 13.60 8.43 24.67
N CYS A 214 12.73 9.15 23.97
CA CYS A 214 13.04 10.43 23.38
C CYS A 214 12.95 11.55 24.43
N THR A 215 14.11 11.98 24.94
CA THR A 215 14.20 12.91 26.08
C THR A 215 15.00 14.16 25.72
N ASP A 216 14.65 15.31 26.32
CA ASP A 216 15.45 16.54 26.16
C ASP A 216 16.80 16.42 26.89
N VAL A 217 17.89 16.46 26.11
CA VAL A 217 19.25 16.51 26.61
C VAL A 217 19.88 17.82 26.16
N ALA A 218 19.97 18.78 27.09
CA ALA A 218 20.53 20.11 26.87
C ALA A 218 19.82 20.91 25.74
N GLY A 219 18.49 20.82 25.64
CA GLY A 219 17.70 21.56 24.65
C GLY A 219 17.60 20.89 23.28
N THR A 220 17.93 19.60 23.17
CA THR A 220 17.73 18.78 21.96
C THR A 220 17.14 17.44 22.38
N PHE A 221 16.03 17.02 21.76
CA PHE A 221 15.44 15.70 21.98
C PHE A 221 16.33 14.61 21.38
N ARG A 222 16.71 13.65 22.21
CA ARG A 222 17.59 12.54 21.86
C ARG A 222 17.07 11.22 22.42
N CYS A 223 17.30 10.13 21.68
CA CYS A 223 17.03 8.78 22.17
C CYS A 223 18.04 8.41 23.25
N VAL A 224 17.59 8.27 24.49
CA VAL A 224 18.47 7.93 25.62
C VAL A 224 17.84 6.87 26.51
N ASP A 225 18.66 6.13 27.25
CA ASP A 225 18.16 5.27 28.31
C ASP A 225 17.63 6.15 29.46
N ALA A 226 16.40 5.88 29.89
CA ALA A 226 15.74 6.65 30.94
C ALA A 226 16.49 6.61 32.30
N ASN A 227 17.32 5.60 32.52
CA ASN A 227 18.12 5.46 33.74
C ASN A 227 19.39 6.33 33.71
N CYS A 228 19.87 6.73 32.53
CA CYS A 228 21.10 7.52 32.36
C CYS A 228 21.03 8.45 31.13
N PRO A 229 20.19 9.51 31.16
CA PRO A 229 19.98 10.38 30.01
C PRO A 229 21.21 11.20 29.58
N GLU A 230 22.25 11.25 30.41
CA GLU A 230 23.51 11.95 30.14
C GLU A 230 24.58 11.06 29.48
N ASP A 231 24.38 9.74 29.45
CA ASP A 231 25.33 8.79 28.86
C ASP A 231 25.11 8.69 27.33
N VAL A 232 26.11 9.13 26.57
CA VAL A 232 26.09 9.13 25.09
C VAL A 232 26.09 7.72 24.50
N ASP A 233 26.58 6.73 25.26
CA ASP A 233 26.63 5.34 24.83
C ASP A 233 25.42 4.53 25.33
N CYS A 234 24.46 5.16 26.01
CA CYS A 234 23.26 4.55 26.65
C CYS A 234 23.55 3.29 27.47
N SER A 235 24.82 3.09 27.86
CA SER A 235 25.32 1.95 28.59
C SER A 235 25.35 2.33 30.05
N CYS A 236 24.16 2.47 30.66
CA CYS A 236 24.06 2.90 32.05
C CYS A 236 24.96 2.01 32.90
N ALA A 237 25.92 2.61 33.59
CA ALA A 237 26.69 1.88 34.58
C ALA A 237 25.71 1.48 35.69
N ASP A 238 25.25 0.23 35.63
CA ASP A 238 24.45 -0.40 36.67
C ASP A 238 25.10 -0.05 38.00
N ALA A 239 24.35 0.62 38.88
CA ALA A 239 24.89 1.18 40.11
C ALA A 239 25.61 0.07 40.89
N SER A 240 26.95 0.05 40.78
CA SER A 240 27.78 -0.88 41.52
C SER A 240 27.41 -0.71 43.00
N PRO A 241 27.02 -1.77 43.73
CA PRO A 241 26.65 -1.63 45.12
C PRO A 241 27.88 -1.13 45.88
N SER A 242 27.89 0.16 46.21
CA SER A 242 28.93 0.82 46.98
C SER A 242 29.23 0.02 48.25
N PRO A 243 30.43 -0.58 48.43
CA PRO A 243 30.85 -0.98 49.75
C PRO A 243 31.38 0.26 50.48
N SER A 244 30.54 0.75 51.40
CA SER A 244 30.82 1.40 52.70
C SER A 244 32.20 2.06 52.94
N PRO A 245 32.23 3.26 53.55
CA PRO A 245 33.47 4.01 53.79
C PRO A 245 34.32 3.34 54.88
N SER A 246 35.59 3.06 54.56
CA SER A 246 36.56 2.62 55.57
C SER A 246 37.54 3.75 55.87
N VAL A 247 37.66 3.99 57.18
CA VAL A 247 38.17 5.16 57.88
C VAL A 247 39.69 5.37 57.72
N SER A 248 40.10 6.63 57.60
CA SER A 248 41.50 7.13 57.70
C SER A 248 42.00 7.11 59.16
N PRO A 249 43.31 6.94 59.43
CA PRO A 249 44.08 8.11 59.84
C PRO A 249 45.56 8.20 59.38
N SER A 250 45.99 9.45 59.25
CA SER A 250 47.32 10.10 59.09
C SER A 250 48.47 9.63 60.04
N PRO A 251 49.67 10.26 60.10
CA PRO A 251 50.43 11.12 59.16
C PRO A 251 51.95 10.73 59.05
N GLY A 252 52.68 11.26 58.06
CA GLY A 252 54.15 11.14 57.99
C GLY A 252 54.81 12.13 57.03
N VAL A 253 55.51 13.12 57.61
CA VAL A 253 56.24 14.21 56.96
C VAL A 253 57.69 13.82 56.62
N SER A 254 58.26 14.35 55.52
CA SER A 254 59.55 15.12 55.45
C SER A 254 60.17 15.13 54.02
N PRO A 255 60.92 16.18 53.59
CA PRO A 255 61.17 16.53 52.17
C PRO A 255 62.65 16.44 51.69
N SER A 256 62.86 16.78 50.38
CA SER A 256 64.10 17.36 49.74
C SER A 256 64.98 16.41 48.87
N PRO A 257 65.85 16.87 47.93
CA PRO A 257 65.68 17.79 46.78
C PRO A 257 66.24 17.28 45.39
N THR A 258 65.93 18.08 44.35
CA THR A 258 66.18 18.21 42.87
C THR A 258 67.68 18.18 42.38
N PRO A 259 68.11 18.40 41.09
CA PRO A 259 67.79 17.98 39.66
C PRO A 259 69.09 17.60 38.84
N PRO A 260 69.29 17.82 37.49
CA PRO A 260 68.42 17.89 36.29
C PRO A 260 68.85 16.93 35.13
N GLY A 261 67.91 16.57 34.25
CA GLY A 261 68.18 15.82 33.02
C GLY A 261 67.38 16.37 31.84
N ILE A 262 67.92 17.41 31.22
CA ILE A 262 67.56 17.94 29.90
C ILE A 262 67.63 16.85 28.83
N THR A 263 66.55 16.51 28.12
CA THR A 263 66.55 16.42 26.65
C THR A 263 65.17 16.13 26.03
N GLN A 264 64.87 16.94 25.01
CA GLN A 264 64.26 16.59 23.72
C GLN A 264 62.77 16.24 23.57
N ALA A 265 62.17 17.09 22.74
CA ALA A 265 61.39 16.74 21.55
C ALA A 265 59.99 16.17 21.77
N SER A 266 59.04 17.09 21.68
CA SER A 266 57.78 16.89 20.97
C SER A 266 58.02 16.17 19.64
N PRO A 267 57.24 15.11 19.36
CA PRO A 267 56.47 15.14 18.14
C PRO A 267 55.00 14.86 18.41
N SER A 268 54.18 15.73 17.83
CA SER A 268 52.76 15.53 17.53
C SER A 268 52.45 14.08 17.13
N PRO A 269 51.40 13.43 17.65
CA PRO A 269 50.87 12.23 17.03
C PRO A 269 50.33 12.63 15.65
N ARG A 270 51.06 12.20 14.62
CA ARG A 270 50.65 12.27 13.22
C ARG A 270 49.29 11.58 13.12
N VAL A 271 48.28 12.35 12.73
CA VAL A 271 46.97 11.87 12.26
C VAL A 271 47.22 10.73 11.29
N ALA A 272 46.81 9.53 11.67
CA ALA A 272 46.59 8.44 10.73
C ALA A 272 45.40 8.87 9.88
N GLN A 273 45.71 9.33 8.68
CA GLN A 273 44.73 9.57 7.63
C GLN A 273 43.97 8.25 7.38
N PRO A 274 42.63 8.24 7.37
CA PRO A 274 41.88 7.09 6.86
C PRO A 274 42.32 6.87 5.41
N GLU A 275 42.80 5.67 5.09
CA GLU A 275 42.93 5.26 3.70
C GLU A 275 41.56 5.33 3.05
N LEU A 276 41.53 5.97 1.89
CA LEU A 276 40.39 6.04 1.00
C LEU A 276 39.95 4.60 0.69
N PRO A 277 38.68 4.19 0.90
CA PRO A 277 38.25 2.88 0.47
C PRO A 277 38.40 2.80 -1.05
N GLU A 278 39.18 1.80 -1.48
CA GLU A 278 39.22 1.33 -2.85
C GLU A 278 37.77 1.18 -3.34
N ALA A 279 37.40 1.92 -4.38
CA ALA A 279 36.11 1.77 -5.02
C ALA A 279 36.00 0.35 -5.59
N GLY A 280 35.30 -0.52 -4.87
CA GLY A 280 34.91 -1.85 -5.31
C GLY A 280 34.00 -1.74 -6.52
N PHE A 281 34.62 -1.73 -7.69
CA PHE A 281 33.99 -1.73 -9.00
C PHE A 281 33.28 -3.08 -9.21
N SER A 282 32.02 -3.14 -8.76
CA SER A 282 31.14 -4.27 -8.97
C SER A 282 30.54 -4.16 -10.37
N ALA A 283 31.16 -4.79 -11.36
CA ALA A 283 30.49 -5.14 -12.61
C ALA A 283 29.44 -6.23 -12.30
N PRO A 284 28.19 -6.13 -12.80
CA PRO A 284 27.96 -6.53 -14.18
C PRO A 284 26.78 -5.78 -14.86
N LEU A 285 27.01 -4.60 -15.43
CA LEU A 285 26.01 -3.99 -16.34
C LEU A 285 26.68 -3.20 -17.49
N VAL A 286 27.54 -3.86 -18.28
CA VAL A 286 28.04 -3.28 -19.55
C VAL A 286 27.93 -4.27 -20.72
N ILE A 287 26.79 -4.96 -20.86
CA ILE A 287 26.51 -5.75 -22.08
C ILE A 287 25.22 -5.29 -22.80
N GLY A 288 24.33 -4.54 -22.15
CA GLY A 288 23.07 -4.09 -22.80
C GLY A 288 23.16 -2.84 -23.68
N VAL A 289 24.07 -1.90 -23.39
CA VAL A 289 24.05 -0.57 -24.04
C VAL A 289 24.83 -0.53 -25.35
N ALA A 290 25.85 -1.40 -25.53
CA ALA A 290 26.61 -1.47 -26.77
C ALA A 290 25.81 -2.10 -27.94
N GLY A 291 24.90 -3.04 -27.64
CA GLY A 291 24.06 -3.68 -28.66
C GLY A 291 22.97 -2.76 -29.23
N GLY A 292 22.37 -1.91 -28.38
CA GLY A 292 21.34 -0.97 -28.81
C GLY A 292 21.87 0.17 -29.68
N ILE A 293 23.03 0.73 -29.33
CA ILE A 293 23.65 1.83 -30.08
C ILE A 293 24.12 1.35 -31.47
N LEU A 294 24.57 0.10 -31.60
CA LEU A 294 24.97 -0.45 -32.89
C LEU A 294 23.79 -0.65 -33.85
N LEU A 295 22.61 -1.03 -33.35
CA LEU A 295 21.40 -1.19 -34.17
C LEU A 295 20.81 0.15 -34.63
N VAL A 296 20.91 1.20 -33.81
CA VAL A 296 20.49 2.55 -34.20
C VAL A 296 21.39 3.13 -35.29
N ILE A 297 22.70 2.87 -35.24
CA ILE A 297 23.65 3.35 -36.25
C ILE A 297 23.48 2.60 -37.59
N LEU A 298 23.21 1.30 -37.56
CA LEU A 298 22.94 0.52 -38.79
C LEU A 298 21.60 0.85 -39.44
N GLY A 299 20.57 1.21 -38.66
CA GLY A 299 19.27 1.65 -39.18
C GLY A 299 19.26 3.05 -39.82
N LEU A 300 20.32 3.84 -39.61
CA LEU A 300 20.49 5.17 -40.24
C LEU A 300 21.36 5.14 -41.51
N LEU A 301 21.98 3.99 -41.82
CA LEU A 301 22.88 3.81 -42.97
C LEU A 301 22.29 2.95 -44.10
N PHE A 302 21.04 2.48 -43.94
CA PHE A 302 20.23 1.82 -44.98
C PHE A 302 18.89 2.54 -45.12
#